data_AF-A0A427DLZ4-F1
#
_entry.id   AF-A0A427DLZ4-F1
#
_cell.length_a   1.000
_cell.length_b   1.000
_cell.length_c   1.000
_cell.angle_alpha   90.00
_cell.angle_beta   90.00
_cell.angle_gamma   90.00
#
_symmetry.space_group_name_H-M   'P 1'
#
loop_
_entity.id
_entity.type
_entity.pdbx_description
1 polymer ?
#
loop_
_entity_poly.entity_id
_entity_poly.type
_entity_poly.pdbx_seq_one_letter_code
_entity_poly.pdbx_strand_id
1 'polypeptide(L)'
;MRLTKAQRERAIQLMHDQLLRQPQDADGIEKSWFAAEEVLDAYIAATEARTADLPPRHQLGEACFYLISSVGLIRDDDNIELIAELLTPEYGLELYGILSRVKRLRDDALVMLAELAEKETKAEPAMHATDLDLF
;
A
#
# COMPACT_ATOMS: atom_id res chain seq x y z
N MET A 1 1.99 -23.62 -2.61
CA MET A 1 0.59 -23.81 -3.05
C MET A 1 0.21 -22.59 -3.89
N ARG A 2 -0.81 -22.66 -4.74
CA ARG A 2 -1.34 -21.48 -5.44
C ARG A 2 -2.80 -21.29 -5.02
N LEU A 3 -3.24 -20.04 -4.92
CA LEU A 3 -4.65 -19.73 -4.63
C LEU A 3 -5.56 -20.38 -5.68
N THR A 4 -6.70 -20.90 -5.24
CA THR A 4 -7.73 -21.37 -6.17
C THR A 4 -8.38 -20.18 -6.88
N LYS A 5 -9.06 -20.42 -8.01
CA LYS A 5 -9.77 -19.38 -8.75
C LYS A 5 -10.78 -18.62 -7.86
N ALA A 6 -11.59 -19.34 -7.08
CA ALA A 6 -12.59 -18.75 -6.20
C ALA A 6 -11.96 -17.90 -5.07
N GLN A 7 -10.83 -18.34 -4.52
CA GLN A 7 -10.09 -17.57 -3.51
C GLN A 7 -9.51 -16.29 -4.08
N ARG A 8 -8.93 -16.36 -5.29
CA ARG A 8 -8.42 -15.18 -6.00
C ARG A 8 -9.56 -14.18 -6.30
N GLU A 9 -10.71 -14.66 -6.79
CA GLU A 9 -11.89 -13.81 -7.05
C GLU A 9 -12.40 -13.13 -5.76
N ARG A 10 -12.47 -13.86 -4.64
CA ARG A 10 -12.86 -13.28 -3.34
C ARG A 10 -11.85 -12.23 -2.88
N ALA A 11 -10.55 -12.49 -3.00
CA ALA A 11 -9.52 -11.53 -2.64
C ALA A 11 -9.61 -10.25 -3.48
N ILE A 12 -9.83 -10.38 -4.80
CA ILE A 12 -10.05 -9.23 -5.69
C ILE A 12 -11.30 -8.44 -5.28
N GLN A 13 -12.38 -9.11 -4.89
CA GLN A 13 -13.58 -8.43 -4.41
C GLN A 13 -13.30 -7.63 -3.14
N LEU A 14 -12.54 -8.19 -2.18
CA LEU A 14 -12.16 -7.48 -0.96
C LEU A 14 -11.30 -6.24 -1.26
N MET A 15 -10.33 -6.37 -2.17
CA MET A 15 -9.51 -5.23 -2.60
C MET A 15 -10.36 -4.14 -3.27
N HIS A 16 -11.33 -4.52 -4.11
CA HIS A 16 -12.26 -3.56 -4.73
C HIS A 16 -13.10 -2.85 -3.66
N ASP A 17 -13.69 -3.60 -2.73
CA ASP A 17 -14.49 -3.04 -1.65
C ASP A 17 -13.67 -2.09 -0.77
N GLN A 18 -12.39 -2.39 -0.53
CA GLN A 18 -11.45 -1.52 0.17
C GLN A 18 -11.17 -0.23 -0.60
N LEU A 19 -10.90 -0.32 -1.91
CA LEU A 19 -10.64 0.84 -2.75
C LEU A 19 -11.82 1.84 -2.70
N LEU A 20 -13.05 1.34 -2.68
CA LEU A 20 -14.27 2.17 -2.58
C LEU A 20 -14.43 2.87 -1.21
N ARG A 21 -13.76 2.39 -0.16
CA ARG A 21 -13.83 2.94 1.20
C ARG A 21 -12.65 3.84 1.54
N GLN A 22 -11.67 3.97 0.66
CA GLN A 22 -10.51 4.81 0.92
C GLN A 22 -10.91 6.28 1.03
N PRO A 23 -10.27 7.04 1.93
CA PRO A 23 -10.47 8.48 2.01
C PRO A 23 -10.08 9.13 0.67
N GLN A 24 -10.84 10.15 0.29
CA GLN A 24 -10.59 10.93 -0.95
C GLN A 24 -10.05 12.33 -0.66
N ASP A 25 -10.10 12.77 0.60
CA ASP A 25 -9.50 14.01 1.06
C ASP A 25 -8.03 13.81 1.46
N ALA A 26 -7.22 14.85 1.28
CA ALA A 26 -5.77 14.80 1.51
C ALA A 26 -5.42 14.42 2.96
N ASP A 27 -6.12 14.99 3.95
CA ASP A 27 -5.89 14.69 5.37
C ASP A 27 -6.20 13.22 5.70
N GLY A 28 -7.26 12.68 5.13
CA GLY A 28 -7.62 11.27 5.26
C GLY A 28 -6.59 10.36 4.61
N ILE A 29 -6.11 10.71 3.41
CA ILE A 29 -5.07 9.96 2.70
C ILE A 29 -3.77 9.91 3.50
N GLU A 30 -3.31 11.05 4.01
CA GLU A 30 -2.10 11.15 4.81
C GLU A 30 -2.20 10.30 6.10
N LYS A 31 -3.31 10.41 6.84
CA LYS A 31 -3.51 9.62 8.06
C LYS A 31 -3.56 8.13 7.78
N SER A 32 -4.24 7.71 6.71
CA SER A 32 -4.33 6.31 6.32
C SER A 32 -2.98 5.78 5.83
N TRP A 33 -2.16 6.62 5.20
CA TRP A 33 -0.79 6.27 4.82
C TRP A 33 0.03 5.93 6.06
N PHE A 34 0.10 6.84 7.04
CA PHE A 34 0.88 6.60 8.26
C PHE A 34 0.39 5.40 9.05
N ALA A 35 -0.93 5.19 9.14
CA ALA A 35 -1.48 4.02 9.81
C ALA A 35 -1.12 2.71 9.10
N ALA A 36 -1.08 2.70 7.77
CA ALA A 36 -0.66 1.54 7.01
C ALA A 36 0.84 1.27 7.17
N GLU A 37 1.66 2.31 7.12
CA GLU A 37 3.11 2.23 7.35
C GLU A 37 3.43 1.68 8.75
N GLU A 38 2.75 2.18 9.79
CA GLU A 38 2.91 1.70 11.17
C GLU A 38 2.63 0.19 11.31
N VAL A 39 1.59 -0.32 10.62
CA VAL A 39 1.27 -1.76 10.62
C VAL A 39 2.40 -2.58 9.97
N LEU A 40 2.94 -2.11 8.85
CA LEU A 40 4.04 -2.80 8.16
C LEU A 40 5.32 -2.78 8.98
N ASP A 41 5.65 -1.65 9.60
CA ASP A 41 6.83 -1.52 10.45
C ASP A 41 6.72 -2.35 11.73
N ALA A 42 5.54 -2.38 12.36
CA ALA A 42 5.28 -3.27 13.50
C ALA A 42 5.45 -4.74 13.10
N TYR A 43 4.90 -5.15 11.96
CA TYR A 43 5.11 -6.50 11.41
C TYR A 43 6.59 -6.80 11.17
N ILE A 44 7.31 -5.89 10.51
CA ILE A 44 8.73 -6.08 10.18
C ILE A 44 9.55 -6.22 11.46
N ALA A 45 9.38 -5.30 12.41
CA ALA A 45 10.09 -5.31 13.68
C ALA A 45 9.80 -6.59 14.49
N ALA A 46 8.52 -6.98 14.61
CA ALA A 46 8.13 -8.19 15.32
C ALA A 46 8.69 -9.46 14.65
N THR A 47 8.71 -9.49 13.32
CA THR A 47 9.22 -10.63 12.55
C THR A 47 10.74 -10.76 12.66
N GLU A 48 11.47 -9.63 12.60
CA GLU A 48 12.92 -9.60 12.79
C GLU A 48 13.33 -9.98 14.21
N ALA A 49 12.60 -9.47 15.20
CA ALA A 49 12.78 -9.83 16.61
C ALA A 49 12.27 -11.24 16.95
N ARG A 50 11.61 -11.93 16.01
CA ARG A 50 10.98 -13.24 16.18
C ARG A 50 9.98 -13.29 17.35
N THR A 51 9.23 -12.22 17.52
CA THR A 51 8.20 -12.10 18.57
C THR A 51 6.84 -12.52 18.04
N ALA A 52 6.00 -13.08 18.93
CA ALA A 52 4.63 -13.46 18.59
C ALA A 52 3.66 -12.27 18.44
N ASP A 53 4.11 -11.05 18.70
CA ASP A 53 3.31 -9.82 18.61
C ASP A 53 3.18 -9.33 17.16
N LEU A 54 2.64 -10.21 16.31
CA LEU A 54 2.43 -9.92 14.89
C LEU A 54 1.04 -9.29 14.71
N PRO A 55 0.91 -8.28 13.82
CA PRO A 55 -0.40 -7.73 13.51
C PRO A 55 -1.29 -8.81 12.87
N PRO A 56 -2.62 -8.70 13.05
CA PRO A 56 -3.57 -9.55 12.35
C PRO A 56 -3.31 -9.58 10.84
N ARG A 57 -3.27 -10.79 10.28
CA ARG A 57 -3.01 -11.00 8.85
C ARG A 57 -3.90 -10.14 7.93
N HIS A 58 -5.18 -10.03 8.27
CA HIS A 58 -6.12 -9.20 7.52
C HIS A 58 -5.65 -7.75 7.50
N GLN A 59 -5.34 -7.18 8.66
CA GLN A 59 -4.85 -5.81 8.83
C GLN A 59 -3.55 -5.57 8.05
N LEU A 60 -2.62 -6.52 8.07
CA LEU A 60 -1.41 -6.46 7.26
C LEU A 60 -1.72 -6.44 5.75
N GLY A 61 -2.70 -7.24 5.31
CA GLY A 61 -3.19 -7.23 3.94
C GLY A 61 -3.79 -5.90 3.52
N GLU A 62 -4.64 -5.29 4.37
CA GLU A 62 -5.25 -3.99 4.07
C GLU A 62 -4.20 -2.88 4.01
N ALA A 63 -3.23 -2.89 4.94
CA ALA A 63 -2.14 -1.92 4.97
C ALA A 63 -1.26 -2.03 3.71
N CYS A 64 -0.87 -3.25 3.33
CA CYS A 64 -0.15 -3.49 2.07
C CYS A 64 -0.93 -2.99 0.85
N PHE A 65 -2.24 -3.30 0.78
CA PHE A 65 -3.09 -2.85 -0.33
C PHE A 65 -3.19 -1.33 -0.40
N TYR A 66 -3.39 -0.69 0.75
CA TYR A 66 -3.48 0.76 0.84
C TYR A 66 -2.23 1.42 0.26
N LEU A 67 -1.05 1.07 0.78
CA LEU A 67 0.22 1.67 0.33
C LEU A 67 0.42 1.55 -1.18
N ILE A 68 0.26 0.35 -1.77
CA ILE A 68 0.49 0.17 -3.20
C ILE A 68 -0.58 0.84 -4.08
N SER A 69 -1.81 0.96 -3.58
CA SER A 69 -2.89 1.62 -4.32
C SER A 69 -2.64 3.13 -4.41
N SER A 70 -2.18 3.74 -3.31
CA SER A 70 -1.91 5.18 -3.21
C SER A 70 -0.78 5.64 -4.13
N VAL A 71 0.19 4.77 -4.43
CA VAL A 71 1.35 5.11 -5.28
C VAL A 71 1.35 4.40 -6.64
N GLY A 72 0.23 3.76 -7.01
CA GLY A 72 0.05 3.17 -8.34
C GLY A 72 0.80 1.85 -8.59
N LEU A 73 1.31 1.20 -7.55
CA LEU A 73 1.97 -0.12 -7.60
C LEU A 73 0.99 -1.31 -7.67
N ILE A 74 -0.32 -1.03 -7.70
CA ILE A 74 -1.39 -2.04 -7.85
C ILE A 74 -1.30 -2.87 -9.14
N ARG A 75 -0.48 -2.44 -10.12
CA ARG A 75 -0.25 -3.15 -11.39
C ARG A 75 0.81 -4.23 -11.31
N ASP A 76 1.54 -4.32 -10.19
CA ASP A 76 2.53 -5.36 -9.96
C ASP A 76 1.84 -6.65 -9.48
N ASP A 77 1.92 -7.69 -10.31
CA ASP A 77 1.30 -8.99 -10.05
C ASP A 77 1.80 -9.64 -8.75
N ASP A 78 3.07 -9.47 -8.38
CA ASP A 78 3.63 -10.04 -7.15
C ASP A 78 3.02 -9.38 -5.91
N ASN A 79 2.78 -8.06 -5.98
CA ASN A 79 2.18 -7.29 -4.90
C ASN A 79 0.70 -7.67 -4.73
N ILE A 80 -0.03 -7.81 -5.83
CA ILE A 80 -1.41 -8.30 -5.81
C ILE A 80 -1.48 -9.74 -5.28
N GLU A 81 -0.55 -10.61 -5.67
CA GLU A 81 -0.50 -11.97 -5.15
C GLU A 81 -0.25 -11.97 -3.64
N LEU A 82 0.68 -11.16 -3.13
CA LEU A 82 0.94 -11.04 -1.68
C LEU A 82 -0.33 -10.64 -0.92
N ILE A 83 -1.03 -9.62 -1.41
CA ILE A 83 -2.24 -9.13 -0.75
C ILE A 83 -3.35 -10.17 -0.85
N ALA A 84 -3.51 -10.82 -1.99
CA ALA A 84 -4.52 -11.85 -2.18
C ALA A 84 -4.28 -13.03 -1.23
N GLU A 85 -3.03 -13.42 -1.03
CA GLU A 85 -2.65 -14.40 -0.02
C GLU A 85 -3.02 -13.86 1.36
N LEU A 86 -2.58 -12.66 1.77
CA LEU A 86 -2.89 -12.07 3.07
C LEU A 86 -4.40 -12.00 3.37
N LEU A 87 -5.22 -11.57 2.41
CA LEU A 87 -6.66 -11.42 2.56
C LEU A 87 -7.46 -12.73 2.45
N THR A 88 -6.80 -13.86 2.18
CA THR A 88 -7.45 -15.18 2.11
C THR A 88 -7.13 -16.01 3.38
N PRO A 89 -8.02 -16.07 4.38
CA PRO A 89 -7.72 -16.75 5.66
C PRO A 89 -7.44 -18.25 5.51
N GLU A 90 -8.12 -18.89 4.57
CA GLU A 90 -8.01 -20.33 4.24
C GLU A 90 -6.66 -20.70 3.62
N TYR A 91 -5.93 -19.71 3.10
CA TYR A 91 -4.61 -19.93 2.53
C TYR A 91 -3.59 -20.04 3.66
N GLY A 92 -2.94 -21.19 3.81
CA GLY A 92 -1.93 -21.42 4.86
C GLY A 92 -0.66 -20.60 4.59
N LEU A 93 -0.67 -19.33 5.00
CA LEU A 93 0.45 -18.42 4.85
C LEU A 93 1.23 -18.35 6.15
N GLU A 94 2.53 -18.64 6.08
CA GLU A 94 3.44 -18.43 7.19
C GLU A 94 3.84 -16.95 7.26
N LEU A 95 3.36 -16.24 8.29
CA LEU A 95 3.63 -14.80 8.44
C LEU A 95 5.11 -14.47 8.56
N TYR A 96 5.95 -15.34 9.13
CA TYR A 96 7.40 -15.11 9.15
C TYR A 96 8.05 -15.26 7.76
N GLY A 97 7.45 -16.09 6.89
CA GLY A 97 7.99 -16.42 5.57
C GLY A 97 7.80 -15.31 4.52
N ILE A 98 6.94 -14.33 4.77
CA ILE A 98 6.64 -13.24 3.83
C ILE A 98 7.45 -11.96 4.09
N LEU A 99 8.36 -11.95 5.07
CA LEU A 99 9.09 -10.75 5.50
C LEU A 99 9.75 -10.02 4.35
N SER A 100 10.47 -10.73 3.50
CA SER A 100 11.19 -10.15 2.36
C SER A 100 10.25 -9.49 1.36
N ARG A 101 9.06 -10.07 1.13
CA ARG A 101 8.06 -9.53 0.21
C ARG A 101 7.42 -8.27 0.78
N VAL A 102 7.10 -8.25 2.07
CA VAL A 102 6.53 -7.07 2.75
C VAL A 102 7.54 -5.92 2.79
N LYS A 103 8.82 -6.21 3.09
CA LYS A 103 9.89 -5.20 3.04
C LYS A 103 10.04 -4.60 1.65
N ARG A 104 10.13 -5.44 0.61
CA ARG A 104 10.22 -4.99 -0.78
C ARG A 104 9.04 -4.08 -1.13
N LEU A 105 7.81 -4.51 -0.81
CA LEU A 105 6.60 -3.72 -1.07
C LEU A 105 6.65 -2.35 -0.38
N ARG A 106 7.03 -2.29 0.90
CA ARG A 106 7.16 -1.04 1.65
C ARG A 106 8.21 -0.13 1.02
N ASP A 107 9.39 -0.67 0.75
CA ASP A 107 10.51 0.11 0.22
C ASP A 107 10.18 0.65 -1.18
N ASP A 108 9.57 -0.16 -2.05
CA ASP A 108 9.08 0.26 -3.37
C ASP A 108 8.00 1.35 -3.24
N ALA A 109 7.09 1.21 -2.27
CA ALA A 109 6.04 2.21 -2.05
C ALA A 109 6.60 3.56 -1.59
N LEU A 110 7.62 3.55 -0.70
CA LEU A 110 8.32 4.76 -0.26
C LEU A 110 9.08 5.44 -1.39
N VAL A 111 9.74 4.65 -2.26
CA VAL A 111 10.41 5.18 -3.46
C VAL A 111 9.40 5.87 -4.38
N MET A 112 8.28 5.20 -4.67
CA MET A 112 7.24 5.78 -5.53
C MET A 112 6.58 7.01 -4.90
N LEU A 113 6.38 7.02 -3.58
CA LEU A 113 5.88 8.21 -2.88
C LEU A 113 6.83 9.40 -3.05
N ALA A 114 8.14 9.19 -2.87
CA ALA A 114 9.14 10.23 -3.06
C ALA A 114 9.14 10.77 -4.50
N GLU A 115 9.00 9.89 -5.50
CA GLU A 115 8.87 10.32 -6.91
C GLU A 115 7.62 11.15 -7.17
N LEU A 116 6.48 10.81 -6.56
CA LEU A 116 5.24 11.57 -6.68
C LEU A 116 5.39 12.96 -6.06
N ALA A 117 5.96 13.04 -4.85
CA ALA A 117 6.25 14.30 -4.18
C ALA A 117 7.18 15.21 -5.00
N GLU A 118 8.22 14.64 -5.62
CA GLU A 118 9.10 15.40 -6.53
C GLU A 118 8.38 15.90 -7.78
N LYS A 119 7.49 15.09 -8.36
CA LYS A 119 6.71 15.48 -9.55
C LYS A 119 5.75 16.62 -9.25
N GLU A 120 5.08 16.59 -8.10
CA GLU A 120 4.22 17.69 -7.65
C GLU A 120 5.03 18.97 -7.42
N THR A 121 6.19 18.85 -6.74
CA THR A 121 7.08 20.00 -6.49
C THR A 121 7.63 20.62 -7.79
N LYS A 122 7.92 19.81 -8.81
CA LYS A 122 8.43 20.28 -10.11
C LYS A 122 7.32 20.78 -11.05
N ALA A 123 6.06 20.44 -10.81
CA ALA A 123 4.93 20.90 -11.61
C ALA A 123 4.55 22.37 -11.34
N GLU A 124 5.02 22.96 -10.24
CA GLU A 124 5.01 24.41 -10.01
C GLU A 124 6.37 25.01 -10.43
N PRO A 125 6.54 25.43 -11.70
CA PRO A 125 6.39 26.86 -11.96
C PRO A 125 5.95 27.17 -13.41
N ALA A 126 4.67 27.43 -13.66
CA ALA A 126 4.24 28.17 -14.86
C ALA A 126 2.84 28.78 -14.71
N MET A 127 2.82 30.11 -14.56
CA MET A 127 1.77 31.08 -14.91
C MET A 127 1.35 32.06 -13.80
N HIS A 128 2.32 32.84 -13.32
CA HIS A 128 2.06 34.27 -13.11
C HIS A 128 3.07 35.07 -13.96
N ALA A 129 2.98 34.88 -15.28
CA ALA A 129 3.52 35.88 -16.20
C ALA A 129 2.55 37.07 -16.15
N THR A 130 3.03 38.13 -15.53
CA THR A 130 2.60 39.52 -15.69
C THR A 130 1.98 39.77 -17.07
N ASP A 131 0.68 39.97 -17.11
CA ASP A 131 0.03 40.72 -18.17
C ASP A 131 -0.93 41.71 -17.50
N LEU A 132 -0.34 42.78 -17.01
CA LEU A 132 -1.01 43.97 -16.52
C LEU A 132 -0.44 45.14 -17.31
N ASP A 133 -0.64 45.08 -18.63
CA ASP A 133 -0.43 46.19 -19.53
C ASP A 133 -1.58 47.18 -19.31
N LEU A 134 -1.34 48.16 -18.43
CA LEU A 134 -2.14 49.38 -18.29
C LEU A 134 -1.25 50.57 -18.69
N PHE A 135 -1.17 50.83 -19.99
CA PHE A 135 -0.80 52.13 -20.55
C PHE A 135 -1.64 52.42 -21.80
#